data_AF-A0AA97N4K7-F1
#
_entry.id   AF-A0AA97N4K7-F1
#
_cell.length_a   1.000
_cell.length_b   1.000
_cell.length_c   1.000
_cell.angle_alpha   90.00
_cell.angle_beta   90.00
_cell.angle_gamma   90.00
#
_symmetry.space_group_name_H-M   'P 1'
#
loop_
_entity.id
_entity.type
_entity.pdbx_description
1 polymer ?
#
loop_
_entity_poly.entity_id
_entity_poly.type
_entity_poly.pdbx_seq_one_letter_code
_entity_poly.pdbx_strand_id
1 'polypeptide(L)'
;TNCLTMAWRLFKNLSEEQQRYEKQLIFEHPAFIKLCQQLLRDSRRMTRGDLVFSLHAVVNLGVPQNTLLVQTLVRVCQEKLNQLDNRCISVLATTLAGMDKDKNVSALQAGLQLLVEQRISSIRDIFILQNLMKCMGKDAPVFLKKKLEMAVLREIDALTFPNALRVFLALVAMNYCSLPILNACSKKIQDHVHDAPFRQLILILEACHTLQYRNVKLFSALADYVNSTACLWDKRQILLFLSACETLGFQPRELMDIFAEKLTEDPEFLNLKNLLVVLRVYSRLNYVPRVQKHVFFETLHNCLSKCLPQISNTELLKAVYSLGILGYLPHHALNELLQKDSMDELIPSDDLNKEQKEMMLHCVKTCMELDSPSFTKPAFVLTENLSSLVSLNLRKAQETLIELLGDENMFRQNVQLPYKYHIDFEIRMDSDRRKVLPIAATDDHPDSSVQRLAFLFAPPSSFCLGTAHPQGKLAMKKRHLNKLGYHVILIQNKKFQEMTNEDAVEFLKGKIYSKDAFTFPEATVQDNN
;
A
#
# COMPACT_ATOMS: atom_id res chain seq x y z
N THR A 1 -7.86 -20.81 -41.65
CA THR A 1 -7.74 -20.82 -40.17
C THR A 1 -7.63 -22.24 -39.72
N ASN A 2 -6.55 -22.63 -39.04
CA ASN A 2 -6.35 -24.01 -38.58
C ASN A 2 -7.48 -24.44 -37.62
N CYS A 3 -8.00 -25.67 -37.78
CA CYS A 3 -9.04 -26.28 -36.94
C CYS A 3 -8.73 -26.19 -35.44
N LEU A 4 -7.45 -26.34 -35.06
CA LEU A 4 -7.01 -26.23 -33.66
C LEU A 4 -7.16 -24.81 -33.10
N THR A 5 -6.91 -23.78 -33.92
CA THR A 5 -7.11 -22.39 -33.52
C THR A 5 -8.60 -22.09 -33.36
N MET A 6 -9.47 -22.71 -34.17
CA MET A 6 -10.92 -22.60 -34.02
C MET A 6 -11.40 -23.32 -32.75
N ALA A 7 -10.92 -24.53 -32.49
CA ALA A 7 -11.20 -25.28 -31.28
C ALA A 7 -10.81 -24.48 -30.02
N TRP A 8 -9.61 -23.90 -29.99
CA TRP A 8 -9.18 -23.02 -28.89
C TRP A 8 -10.07 -21.78 -28.73
N ARG A 9 -10.47 -21.12 -29.84
CA ARG A 9 -11.34 -19.95 -29.77
C ARG A 9 -12.70 -20.26 -29.17
N LEU A 10 -13.29 -21.40 -29.53
CA LEU A 10 -14.56 -21.87 -28.97
C LEU A 10 -14.38 -22.23 -27.50
N PHE A 11 -13.32 -22.97 -27.17
CA PHE A 11 -13.00 -23.41 -25.81
C PHE A 11 -12.80 -22.24 -24.83
N LYS A 12 -12.07 -21.20 -25.25
CA LYS A 12 -11.74 -20.05 -24.38
C LYS A 12 -12.97 -19.28 -23.86
N ASN A 13 -14.08 -19.31 -24.59
CA ASN A 13 -15.28 -18.56 -24.23
C ASN A 13 -16.20 -19.32 -23.26
N LEU A 14 -15.86 -20.56 -22.90
CA LEU A 14 -16.62 -21.39 -21.97
C LEU A 14 -16.30 -21.05 -20.51
N SER A 15 -17.25 -21.32 -19.61
CA SER A 15 -17.03 -21.26 -18.15
C SER A 15 -16.01 -22.31 -17.68
N GLU A 16 -15.40 -22.14 -16.51
CA GLU A 16 -14.38 -23.07 -16.00
C GLU A 16 -14.90 -24.51 -15.84
N GLU A 17 -16.15 -24.69 -15.43
CA GLU A 17 -16.78 -26.01 -15.31
C GLU A 17 -16.97 -26.67 -16.68
N GLN A 18 -17.43 -25.90 -17.66
CA GLN A 18 -17.58 -26.37 -19.05
C GLN A 18 -16.22 -26.69 -19.69
N GLN A 19 -15.19 -25.89 -19.41
CA GLN A 19 -13.84 -26.13 -19.91
C GLN A 19 -13.29 -27.48 -19.45
N ARG A 20 -13.57 -27.91 -18.21
CA ARG A 20 -13.12 -29.22 -17.72
C ARG A 20 -13.74 -30.37 -18.52
N TYR A 21 -15.05 -30.32 -18.72
CA TYR A 21 -15.80 -31.35 -19.45
C TYR A 21 -15.43 -31.38 -20.94
N GLU A 22 -15.43 -30.21 -21.59
CA GLU A 22 -15.08 -30.08 -23.01
C GLU A 22 -13.62 -30.49 -23.28
N LYS A 23 -12.71 -30.23 -22.34
CA LYS A 23 -11.32 -30.69 -22.48
C LYS A 23 -11.26 -32.22 -22.53
N GLN A 24 -12.02 -32.93 -21.70
CA GLN A 24 -12.05 -34.38 -21.74
C GLN A 24 -12.58 -34.88 -23.10
N LEU A 25 -13.69 -34.32 -23.57
CA LEU A 25 -14.28 -34.69 -24.86
C LEU A 25 -13.33 -34.44 -26.04
N ILE A 26 -12.60 -33.32 -26.05
CA ILE A 26 -11.63 -32.99 -27.10
C ILE A 26 -10.52 -34.04 -27.16
N PHE A 27 -10.01 -34.48 -26.00
CA PHE A 27 -8.91 -35.46 -25.95
C PHE A 27 -9.36 -36.87 -26.30
N GLU A 28 -10.60 -37.24 -25.96
CA GLU A 28 -11.21 -38.53 -26.32
C GLU A 28 -11.60 -38.61 -27.80
N HIS A 29 -11.80 -37.46 -28.47
CA HIS A 29 -12.25 -37.44 -29.85
C HIS A 29 -11.15 -37.92 -30.83
N PRO A 30 -11.40 -38.94 -31.67
CA PRO A 30 -10.37 -39.56 -32.53
C PRO A 30 -9.82 -38.59 -33.59
N ALA A 31 -10.58 -37.58 -34.01
CA ALA A 31 -10.09 -36.56 -34.92
C ALA A 31 -9.03 -35.65 -34.28
N PHE A 32 -9.02 -35.46 -32.96
CA PHE A 32 -8.01 -34.64 -32.29
C PHE A 32 -6.62 -35.28 -32.39
N ILE A 33 -6.54 -36.60 -32.19
CA ILE A 33 -5.29 -37.35 -32.37
C ILE A 33 -4.80 -37.25 -33.81
N LYS A 34 -5.69 -37.40 -34.80
CA LYS A 34 -5.35 -37.24 -36.23
C LYS A 34 -4.83 -35.84 -36.54
N LEU A 35 -5.48 -34.80 -36.00
CA LEU A 35 -5.04 -33.41 -36.14
C LEU A 35 -3.66 -33.18 -35.52
N CYS A 36 -3.40 -33.71 -34.33
CA CYS A 36 -2.09 -33.65 -33.66
C CYS A 36 -0.99 -34.33 -34.49
N GLN A 37 -1.27 -35.50 -35.07
CA GLN A 37 -0.34 -36.22 -35.94
C GLN A 37 -0.06 -35.46 -37.24
N GLN A 38 -1.10 -34.89 -37.85
CA GLN A 38 -0.95 -34.07 -39.05
C GLN A 38 -0.14 -32.81 -38.75
N LEU A 39 -0.42 -32.13 -37.64
CA LEU A 39 0.32 -30.95 -37.20
C LEU A 39 1.80 -31.27 -36.98
N LEU A 40 2.12 -32.43 -36.38
CA LEU A 40 3.51 -32.88 -36.21
C LEU A 40 4.22 -33.04 -37.56
N ARG A 41 3.58 -33.73 -38.51
CA ARG A 41 4.13 -34.01 -39.86
C ARG A 41 4.33 -32.74 -40.69
N ASP A 42 3.36 -31.82 -40.64
CA ASP A 42 3.33 -30.66 -41.52
C ASP A 42 3.97 -29.41 -40.90
N SER A 43 4.35 -29.43 -39.62
CA SER A 43 4.87 -28.30 -38.84
C SER A 43 5.89 -27.43 -39.60
N ARG A 44 6.86 -28.03 -40.28
CA ARG A 44 7.89 -27.33 -41.07
C ARG A 44 7.35 -26.62 -42.32
N ARG A 45 6.27 -27.12 -42.91
CA ARG A 45 5.63 -26.57 -44.13
C ARG A 45 4.57 -25.52 -43.82
N MET A 46 4.15 -25.40 -42.55
CA MET A 46 3.13 -24.42 -42.14
C MET A 46 3.58 -22.97 -42.35
N THR A 47 2.58 -22.12 -42.59
CA THR A 47 2.76 -20.67 -42.50
C THR A 47 3.17 -20.27 -41.09
N ARG A 48 3.87 -19.14 -40.97
CA ARG A 48 4.40 -18.65 -39.68
C ARG A 48 3.28 -18.37 -38.68
N GLY A 49 2.19 -17.77 -39.17
CA GLY A 49 0.99 -17.52 -38.38
C GLY A 49 0.38 -18.84 -37.89
N ASP A 50 0.04 -19.75 -38.81
CA ASP A 50 -0.59 -21.01 -38.42
C ASP A 50 0.28 -21.80 -37.44
N LEU A 51 1.60 -21.81 -37.61
CA LEU A 51 2.53 -22.45 -36.69
C LEU A 51 2.42 -21.89 -35.26
N VAL A 52 2.55 -20.57 -35.09
CA VAL A 52 2.51 -19.93 -33.76
C VAL A 52 1.13 -20.05 -33.13
N PHE A 53 0.06 -19.84 -33.89
CA PHE A 53 -1.30 -19.98 -33.38
C PHE A 53 -1.66 -21.44 -33.05
N SER A 54 -1.05 -22.42 -33.73
CA SER A 54 -1.23 -23.84 -33.41
C SER A 54 -0.49 -24.21 -32.14
N LEU A 55 0.75 -23.75 -31.95
CA LEU A 55 1.47 -23.92 -30.69
C LEU A 55 0.67 -23.31 -29.53
N HIS A 56 0.19 -22.07 -29.69
CA HIS A 56 -0.65 -21.40 -28.71
C HIS A 56 -1.92 -22.20 -28.38
N ALA A 57 -2.63 -22.70 -29.40
CA ALA A 57 -3.84 -23.47 -29.20
C ALA A 57 -3.56 -24.80 -28.47
N VAL A 58 -2.57 -25.56 -28.91
CA VAL A 58 -2.23 -26.89 -28.36
C VAL A 58 -1.82 -26.78 -26.88
N VAL A 59 -0.99 -25.78 -26.54
CA VAL A 59 -0.58 -25.53 -25.14
C VAL A 59 -1.79 -25.15 -24.27
N ASN A 60 -2.63 -24.22 -24.73
CA ASN A 60 -3.77 -23.75 -23.92
C ASN A 60 -4.95 -24.73 -23.86
N LEU A 61 -5.08 -25.63 -24.83
CA LEU A 61 -5.98 -26.79 -24.74
C LEU A 61 -5.46 -27.81 -23.70
N GLY A 62 -4.24 -27.63 -23.20
CA GLY A 62 -3.67 -28.43 -22.12
C GLY A 62 -2.98 -29.70 -22.59
N VAL A 63 -2.49 -29.74 -23.83
CA VAL A 63 -1.61 -30.82 -24.29
C VAL A 63 -0.28 -30.70 -23.52
N PRO A 64 0.21 -31.79 -22.87
CA PRO A 64 1.40 -31.71 -22.05
C PRO A 64 2.64 -31.21 -22.81
N GLN A 65 3.41 -30.32 -22.18
CA GLN A 65 4.57 -29.68 -22.79
C GLN A 65 5.68 -30.66 -23.21
N ASN A 66 5.83 -31.77 -22.50
CA ASN A 66 6.83 -32.80 -22.79
C ASN A 66 6.51 -33.66 -24.02
N THR A 67 5.34 -33.48 -24.64
CA THR A 67 4.96 -34.23 -25.84
C THR A 67 5.84 -33.85 -27.03
N LEU A 68 6.09 -34.83 -27.91
CA LEU A 68 6.86 -34.62 -29.15
C LEU A 68 6.25 -33.51 -30.02
N LEU A 69 4.92 -33.40 -30.03
CA LEU A 69 4.19 -32.37 -30.75
C LEU A 69 4.58 -30.96 -30.27
N VAL A 70 4.41 -30.68 -28.97
CA VAL A 70 4.71 -29.35 -28.42
C VAL A 70 6.18 -29.01 -28.62
N GLN A 71 7.08 -29.95 -28.33
CA GLN A 71 8.53 -29.73 -28.46
C GLN A 71 8.95 -29.50 -29.91
N THR A 72 8.32 -30.17 -30.88
CA THR A 72 8.57 -29.95 -32.31
C THR A 72 8.07 -28.57 -32.73
N LEU A 73 6.87 -28.17 -32.32
CA LEU A 73 6.34 -26.84 -32.63
C LEU A 73 7.20 -25.72 -32.04
N VAL A 74 7.68 -25.87 -30.80
CA VAL A 74 8.62 -24.94 -30.15
C VAL A 74 9.90 -24.81 -31.00
N ARG A 75 10.50 -25.93 -31.43
CA ARG A 75 11.71 -25.91 -32.26
C ARG A 75 11.49 -25.28 -33.63
N VAL A 76 10.39 -25.60 -34.31
CA VAL A 76 10.09 -24.99 -35.62
C VAL A 76 9.79 -23.49 -35.48
N CYS A 77 9.17 -23.06 -34.37
CA CYS A 77 9.03 -21.64 -34.05
C CYS A 77 10.39 -20.97 -33.85
N GLN A 78 11.34 -21.66 -33.21
CA GLN A 78 12.72 -21.17 -33.05
C GLN A 78 13.45 -21.04 -34.40
N GLU A 79 13.37 -22.04 -35.27
CA GLU A 79 13.97 -22.00 -36.62
C GLU A 79 13.42 -20.84 -37.47
N LYS A 80 12.11 -20.54 -37.33
CA LYS A 80 11.43 -19.50 -38.12
C LYS A 80 11.34 -18.14 -37.41
N LEU A 81 11.95 -17.99 -36.25
CA LEU A 81 11.76 -16.86 -35.32
C LEU A 81 11.96 -15.49 -35.97
N ASN A 82 13.07 -15.30 -36.70
CA ASN A 82 13.42 -14.03 -37.33
C ASN A 82 12.39 -13.55 -38.38
N GLN A 83 11.54 -14.46 -38.84
CA GLN A 83 10.58 -14.19 -39.90
C GLN A 83 9.15 -13.92 -39.38
N LEU A 84 8.93 -14.02 -38.07
CA LEU A 84 7.63 -13.78 -37.44
C LEU A 84 7.24 -12.30 -37.54
N ASP A 85 5.96 -12.01 -37.76
CA ASP A 85 5.43 -10.65 -37.67
C ASP A 85 5.19 -10.24 -36.21
N ASN A 86 4.86 -8.96 -35.98
CA ASN A 86 4.67 -8.43 -34.62
C ASN A 86 3.53 -9.15 -33.87
N ARG A 87 2.48 -9.58 -34.59
CA ARG A 87 1.35 -10.31 -34.02
C ARG A 87 1.76 -11.70 -33.55
N CYS A 88 2.52 -12.43 -34.38
CA CYS A 88 3.07 -13.73 -34.04
C CYS A 88 4.04 -13.63 -32.86
N ILE A 89 4.92 -12.63 -32.85
CA ILE A 89 5.82 -12.34 -31.72
C ILE A 89 5.03 -12.16 -30.41
N SER A 90 3.95 -11.37 -30.45
CA SER A 90 3.08 -11.13 -29.29
C SER A 90 2.41 -12.42 -28.78
N VAL A 91 1.83 -13.22 -29.68
CA VAL A 91 1.16 -14.47 -29.32
C VAL A 91 2.15 -15.51 -28.81
N LEU A 92 3.33 -15.58 -29.42
CA LEU A 92 4.40 -16.47 -28.99
C LEU A 92 4.88 -16.10 -27.58
N ALA A 93 5.07 -14.81 -27.29
CA ALA A 93 5.41 -14.32 -25.96
C ALA A 93 4.39 -14.75 -24.90
N THR A 94 3.09 -14.59 -25.19
CA THR A 94 2.03 -15.05 -24.28
C THR A 94 2.05 -16.55 -24.06
N THR A 95 2.29 -17.32 -25.12
CA THR A 95 2.35 -18.79 -25.03
C THR A 95 3.49 -19.24 -24.14
N LEU A 96 4.70 -18.71 -24.39
CA LEU A 96 5.90 -19.09 -23.65
C LEU A 96 5.86 -18.64 -22.19
N ALA A 97 5.15 -17.56 -21.86
CA ALA A 97 4.99 -17.11 -20.48
C ALA A 97 4.15 -18.07 -19.62
N GLY A 98 3.31 -18.90 -20.23
CA GLY A 98 2.49 -19.92 -19.55
C GLY A 98 3.10 -21.33 -19.56
N MET A 99 4.29 -21.50 -20.12
CA MET A 99 4.98 -22.80 -20.23
C MET A 99 6.04 -22.95 -19.13
N ASP A 100 6.30 -24.19 -18.72
CA ASP A 100 7.37 -24.52 -17.79
C ASP A 100 8.75 -24.30 -18.43
N LYS A 101 9.75 -23.94 -17.62
CA LYS A 101 11.11 -23.69 -18.12
C LYS A 101 11.79 -25.03 -18.47
N ASP A 102 11.97 -25.29 -19.77
CA ASP A 102 12.83 -26.35 -20.30
C ASP A 102 13.91 -25.79 -21.24
N LYS A 103 14.83 -26.65 -21.73
CA LYS A 103 15.93 -26.21 -22.61
C LYS A 103 15.44 -25.56 -23.91
N ASN A 104 14.40 -26.09 -24.55
CA ASN A 104 13.89 -25.57 -25.83
C ASN A 104 13.07 -24.29 -25.61
N VAL A 105 12.22 -24.25 -24.58
CA VAL A 105 11.42 -23.06 -24.21
C VAL A 105 12.34 -21.91 -23.80
N SER A 106 13.36 -22.18 -22.98
CA SER A 106 14.32 -21.15 -22.53
C SER A 106 15.13 -20.59 -23.71
N ALA A 107 15.58 -21.45 -24.63
CA ALA A 107 16.29 -21.02 -25.83
C ALA A 107 15.41 -20.16 -26.74
N LEU A 108 14.13 -20.54 -26.92
CA LEU A 108 13.17 -19.77 -27.71
C LEU A 108 12.81 -18.44 -27.03
N GLN A 109 12.64 -18.40 -25.70
CA GLN A 109 12.42 -17.17 -24.93
C GLN A 109 13.60 -16.20 -25.09
N ALA A 110 14.85 -16.69 -24.97
CA ALA A 110 16.05 -15.88 -25.16
C ALA A 110 16.15 -15.33 -26.60
N GLY A 111 15.91 -16.18 -27.60
CA GLY A 111 15.85 -15.74 -29.00
C GLY A 111 14.77 -14.68 -29.23
N LEU A 112 13.59 -14.87 -28.65
CA LEU A 112 12.48 -13.92 -28.76
C LEU A 112 12.81 -12.58 -28.11
N GLN A 113 13.49 -12.58 -26.96
CA GLN A 113 13.96 -11.35 -26.31
C GLN A 113 14.91 -10.56 -27.21
N LEU A 114 15.89 -11.23 -27.84
CA LEU A 114 16.82 -10.60 -28.79
C LEU A 114 16.09 -10.03 -30.01
N LEU A 115 15.13 -10.78 -30.57
CA LEU A 115 14.35 -10.31 -31.71
C LEU A 115 13.49 -9.09 -31.36
N VAL A 116 12.84 -9.13 -30.19
CA VAL A 116 12.05 -8.00 -29.69
C VAL A 116 12.97 -6.80 -29.48
N GLU A 117 14.14 -6.98 -28.87
CA GLU A 117 15.10 -5.90 -28.67
C GLU A 117 15.46 -5.18 -29.97
N GLN A 118 15.69 -5.92 -31.05
CA GLN A 118 16.07 -5.37 -32.35
C GLN A 118 14.90 -4.63 -33.03
N ARG A 119 13.66 -5.13 -32.86
CA ARG A 119 12.50 -4.68 -33.63
C ARG A 119 11.56 -3.75 -32.88
N ILE A 120 11.72 -3.60 -31.58
CA ILE A 120 10.82 -2.85 -30.70
C ILE A 120 10.58 -1.41 -31.16
N SER A 121 11.59 -0.76 -31.73
CA SER A 121 11.50 0.61 -32.26
C SER A 121 10.51 0.76 -33.41
N SER A 122 10.16 -0.34 -34.10
CA SER A 122 9.20 -0.40 -35.20
C SER A 122 7.78 -0.79 -34.76
N ILE A 123 7.59 -1.27 -33.53
CA ILE A 123 6.29 -1.69 -33.02
C ILE A 123 5.53 -0.46 -32.49
N ARG A 124 4.46 -0.06 -33.20
CA ARG A 124 3.59 1.07 -32.79
C ARG A 124 2.29 0.63 -32.11
N ASP A 125 1.93 -0.64 -32.21
CA ASP A 125 0.70 -1.15 -31.61
C ASP A 125 0.86 -1.30 -30.09
N ILE A 126 0.17 -0.43 -29.34
CA ILE A 126 0.17 -0.41 -27.87
C ILE A 126 -0.31 -1.76 -27.29
N PHE A 127 -1.24 -2.44 -27.96
CA PHE A 127 -1.71 -3.74 -27.51
C PHE A 127 -0.60 -4.80 -27.58
N ILE A 128 0.26 -4.72 -28.59
CA ILE A 128 1.42 -5.60 -28.70
C ILE A 128 2.46 -5.22 -27.64
N LEU A 129 2.78 -3.92 -27.49
CA LEU A 129 3.77 -3.45 -26.53
C LEU A 129 3.44 -3.84 -25.09
N GLN A 130 2.21 -3.59 -24.63
CA GLN A 130 1.79 -3.96 -23.27
C GLN A 130 1.84 -5.48 -23.03
N ASN A 131 1.54 -6.29 -24.06
CA ASN A 131 1.56 -7.74 -23.95
C ASN A 131 3.01 -8.24 -23.85
N LEU A 132 3.94 -7.66 -24.63
CA LEU A 132 5.37 -7.97 -24.51
C LEU A 132 5.93 -7.57 -23.15
N MET A 133 5.57 -6.39 -22.64
CA MET A 133 5.92 -5.96 -21.28
C MET A 133 5.41 -6.97 -20.24
N LYS A 134 4.14 -7.39 -20.34
CA LYS A 134 3.54 -8.33 -19.40
C LYS A 134 4.19 -9.71 -19.44
N CYS A 135 4.41 -10.26 -20.63
CA CYS A 135 4.81 -11.66 -20.80
C CYS A 135 6.32 -11.88 -20.71
N MET A 136 7.12 -10.89 -21.08
CA MET A 136 8.59 -11.04 -21.16
C MET A 136 9.33 -10.06 -20.25
N GLY A 137 8.65 -9.05 -19.70
CA GLY A 137 9.30 -7.94 -19.01
C GLY A 137 9.84 -8.28 -17.62
N LYS A 138 9.29 -9.27 -16.91
CA LYS A 138 9.70 -9.58 -15.52
C LYS A 138 11.20 -9.91 -15.44
N ASP A 139 11.62 -10.89 -16.22
CA ASP A 139 13.00 -11.41 -16.29
C ASP A 139 13.86 -10.67 -17.35
N ALA A 140 13.31 -9.65 -18.02
CA ALA A 140 14.05 -8.90 -19.03
C ALA A 140 15.16 -8.03 -18.42
N PRO A 141 16.29 -7.85 -19.13
CA PRO A 141 17.34 -6.93 -18.70
C PRO A 141 16.85 -5.48 -18.72
N VAL A 142 17.42 -4.64 -17.86
CA VAL A 142 17.00 -3.24 -17.66
C VAL A 142 17.00 -2.43 -18.97
N PHE A 143 17.95 -2.66 -19.86
CA PHE A 143 17.99 -1.97 -21.15
C PHE A 143 16.77 -2.28 -22.03
N LEU A 144 16.26 -3.52 -22.00
CA LEU A 144 15.09 -3.93 -22.78
C LEU A 144 13.82 -3.33 -22.18
N LYS A 145 13.72 -3.28 -20.85
CA LYS A 145 12.65 -2.55 -20.15
C LYS A 145 12.62 -1.07 -20.54
N LYS A 146 13.79 -0.42 -20.61
CA LYS A 146 13.91 0.97 -21.11
C LYS A 146 13.50 1.12 -22.58
N LYS A 147 13.86 0.17 -23.46
CA LYS A 147 13.41 0.19 -24.86
C LYS A 147 11.88 0.03 -24.98
N LEU A 148 11.26 -0.82 -24.16
CA LEU A 148 9.80 -0.96 -24.06
C LEU A 148 9.14 0.32 -23.55
N GLU A 149 9.70 0.94 -22.53
CA GLU A 149 9.25 2.25 -22.04
C GLU A 149 9.27 3.30 -23.14
N MET A 150 10.40 3.44 -23.86
CA MET A 150 10.52 4.41 -24.96
C MET A 150 9.54 4.14 -26.10
N ALA A 151 9.26 2.88 -26.42
CA ALA A 151 8.28 2.52 -27.44
C ALA A 151 6.85 2.92 -27.03
N VAL A 152 6.47 2.68 -25.77
CA VAL A 152 5.17 3.12 -25.24
C VAL A 152 5.08 4.64 -25.19
N LEU A 153 6.16 5.33 -24.80
CA LEU A 153 6.19 6.79 -24.71
C LEU A 153 6.00 7.49 -26.07
N ARG A 154 6.42 6.88 -27.18
CA ARG A 154 6.18 7.42 -28.52
C ARG A 154 4.71 7.46 -28.91
N GLU A 155 3.92 6.54 -28.35
CA GLU A 155 2.50 6.38 -28.65
C GLU A 155 1.62 6.86 -27.47
N ILE A 156 2.21 7.61 -26.53
CA ILE A 156 1.56 7.96 -25.25
C ILE A 156 0.31 8.82 -25.43
N ASP A 157 0.33 9.73 -26.41
CA ASP A 157 -0.78 10.65 -26.68
C ASP A 157 -2.00 9.92 -27.26
N ALA A 158 -1.76 8.81 -27.97
CA ALA A 158 -2.79 7.95 -28.56
C ALA A 158 -3.37 6.92 -27.57
N LEU A 159 -2.98 6.96 -26.28
CA LEU A 159 -3.52 6.05 -25.27
C LEU A 159 -5.03 6.28 -25.07
N THR A 160 -5.79 5.24 -25.39
CA THR A 160 -7.19 5.10 -24.98
C THR A 160 -7.26 4.66 -23.52
N PHE A 161 -8.39 4.90 -22.86
CA PHE A 161 -8.61 4.48 -21.47
C PHE A 161 -8.34 2.96 -21.24
N PRO A 162 -8.85 2.03 -22.07
CA PRO A 162 -8.55 0.61 -21.91
C PRO A 162 -7.06 0.27 -22.05
N ASN A 163 -6.35 0.97 -22.94
CA ASN A 163 -4.92 0.76 -23.13
C ASN A 163 -4.11 1.34 -21.96
N ALA A 164 -4.50 2.50 -21.42
CA ALA A 164 -3.88 3.09 -20.24
C ALA A 164 -3.91 2.11 -19.05
N LEU A 165 -5.06 1.49 -18.78
CA LEU A 165 -5.19 0.47 -17.73
C LEU A 165 -4.29 -0.74 -17.95
N ARG A 166 -4.28 -1.27 -19.17
CA ARG A 166 -3.50 -2.47 -19.51
C ARG A 166 -1.99 -2.20 -19.46
N VAL A 167 -1.54 -1.02 -19.92
CA VAL A 167 -0.14 -0.58 -19.78
C VAL A 167 0.23 -0.41 -18.31
N PHE A 168 -0.67 0.18 -17.49
CA PHE A 168 -0.48 0.33 -16.06
C PHE A 168 -0.19 -1.02 -15.37
N LEU A 169 -1.02 -2.03 -15.67
CA LEU A 169 -0.84 -3.39 -15.15
C LEU A 169 0.35 -4.13 -15.78
N ALA A 170 0.71 -3.81 -17.02
CA ALA A 170 1.89 -4.38 -17.67
C ALA A 170 3.19 -3.91 -16.99
N LEU A 171 3.24 -2.68 -16.48
CA LEU A 171 4.37 -2.20 -15.67
C LEU A 171 4.54 -2.99 -14.37
N VAL A 172 3.43 -3.36 -13.72
CA VAL A 172 3.43 -4.25 -12.54
C VAL A 172 4.01 -5.61 -12.90
N ALA A 173 3.52 -6.24 -13.97
CA ALA A 173 4.01 -7.53 -14.43
C ALA A 173 5.50 -7.49 -14.83
N MET A 174 5.95 -6.37 -15.40
CA MET A 174 7.35 -6.13 -15.76
C MET A 174 8.24 -5.82 -14.54
N ASN A 175 7.66 -5.56 -13.37
CA ASN A 175 8.33 -5.04 -12.18
C ASN A 175 9.20 -3.81 -12.50
N TYR A 176 8.57 -2.81 -13.12
CA TYR A 176 9.27 -1.61 -13.60
C TYR A 176 8.43 -0.36 -13.37
N CYS A 177 8.99 0.63 -12.66
CA CYS A 177 8.31 1.87 -12.34
C CYS A 177 8.73 2.99 -13.31
N SER A 178 7.89 3.26 -14.31
CA SER A 178 8.05 4.39 -15.25
C SER A 178 7.13 5.53 -14.84
N LEU A 179 7.66 6.55 -14.17
CA LEU A 179 6.87 7.72 -13.78
C LEU A 179 6.21 8.44 -14.97
N PRO A 180 6.86 8.64 -16.13
CA PRO A 180 6.23 9.27 -17.29
C PRO A 180 4.99 8.51 -17.79
N ILE A 181 5.10 7.19 -17.95
CA ILE A 181 3.98 6.36 -18.40
C ILE A 181 2.87 6.33 -17.34
N LEU A 182 3.24 6.14 -16.06
CA LEU A 182 2.27 6.11 -14.96
C LEU A 182 1.51 7.43 -14.84
N ASN A 183 2.18 8.57 -14.98
CA ASN A 183 1.55 9.89 -14.95
C ASN A 183 0.56 10.07 -16.12
N ALA A 184 0.96 9.70 -17.34
CA ALA A 184 0.10 9.80 -18.52
C ALA A 184 -1.11 8.87 -18.42
N CYS A 185 -0.91 7.61 -18.02
CA CYS A 185 -2.00 6.65 -17.80
C CYS A 185 -2.93 7.13 -16.69
N SER A 186 -2.38 7.64 -15.59
CA SER A 186 -3.16 8.19 -14.47
C SER A 186 -4.06 9.33 -14.92
N LYS A 187 -3.59 10.22 -15.80
CA LYS A 187 -4.41 11.30 -16.35
C LYS A 187 -5.60 10.75 -17.14
N LYS A 188 -5.35 9.82 -18.08
CA LYS A 188 -6.41 9.17 -18.86
C LYS A 188 -7.44 8.43 -18.01
N ILE A 189 -6.98 7.77 -16.94
CA ILE A 189 -7.82 7.05 -15.97
C ILE A 189 -8.69 8.03 -15.18
N GLN A 190 -8.14 9.17 -14.74
CA GLN A 190 -8.90 10.21 -14.04
C GLN A 190 -10.04 10.74 -14.92
N ASP A 191 -9.78 11.00 -16.21
CA ASP A 191 -10.77 11.54 -17.14
C ASP A 191 -11.96 10.59 -17.39
N HIS A 192 -11.77 9.27 -17.24
CA HIS A 192 -12.76 8.22 -17.54
C HIS A 192 -13.01 7.28 -16.36
N VAL A 193 -12.86 7.77 -15.13
CA VAL A 193 -12.97 6.94 -13.92
C VAL A 193 -14.35 6.26 -13.79
N HIS A 194 -15.39 6.93 -14.28
CA HIS A 194 -16.78 6.45 -14.26
C HIS A 194 -17.01 5.20 -15.14
N ASP A 195 -16.18 5.00 -16.17
CA ASP A 195 -16.24 3.81 -17.04
C ASP A 195 -15.55 2.58 -16.43
N ALA A 196 -14.85 2.76 -15.30
CA ALA A 196 -14.08 1.70 -14.67
C ALA A 196 -14.97 0.82 -13.76
N PRO A 197 -15.08 -0.50 -13.99
CA PRO A 197 -15.70 -1.40 -13.03
C PRO A 197 -14.89 -1.43 -11.73
N PHE A 198 -15.57 -1.69 -10.61
CA PHE A 198 -14.99 -1.68 -9.26
C PHE A 198 -13.68 -2.48 -9.14
N ARG A 199 -13.61 -3.68 -9.75
CA ARG A 199 -12.40 -4.51 -9.75
C ARG A 199 -11.19 -3.79 -10.33
N GLN A 200 -11.37 -2.96 -11.36
CA GLN A 200 -10.29 -2.19 -11.95
C GLN A 200 -9.79 -1.09 -11.00
N LEU A 201 -10.69 -0.44 -10.25
CA LEU A 201 -10.31 0.54 -9.23
C LEU A 201 -9.35 -0.07 -8.20
N ILE A 202 -9.68 -1.27 -7.70
CA ILE A 202 -8.83 -2.01 -6.75
C ILE A 202 -7.49 -2.37 -7.40
N LEU A 203 -7.50 -2.92 -8.61
CA LEU A 203 -6.27 -3.28 -9.33
C LEU A 203 -5.35 -2.07 -9.57
N ILE A 204 -5.90 -0.88 -9.80
CA ILE A 204 -5.10 0.36 -9.93
C ILE A 204 -4.43 0.69 -8.60
N LEU A 205 -5.16 0.67 -7.49
CA LEU A 205 -4.60 0.97 -6.17
C LEU A 205 -3.52 -0.05 -5.76
N GLU A 206 -3.77 -1.35 -5.99
CA GLU A 206 -2.79 -2.41 -5.76
C GLU A 206 -1.54 -2.23 -6.64
N ALA A 207 -1.72 -1.91 -7.92
CA ALA A 207 -0.62 -1.61 -8.83
C ALA A 207 0.20 -0.41 -8.36
N CYS A 208 -0.44 0.64 -7.85
CA CYS A 208 0.25 1.79 -7.26
C CYS A 208 1.08 1.39 -6.03
N HIS A 209 0.55 0.49 -5.19
CA HIS A 209 1.28 -0.02 -4.03
C HIS A 209 2.51 -0.82 -4.47
N THR A 210 2.34 -1.78 -5.39
CA THR A 210 3.43 -2.63 -5.89
C THR A 210 4.54 -1.81 -6.57
N LEU A 211 4.18 -0.81 -7.37
CA LEU A 211 5.14 0.05 -8.08
C LEU A 211 5.69 1.19 -7.20
N GLN A 212 5.24 1.29 -5.94
CA GLN A 212 5.51 2.42 -5.04
C GLN A 212 5.16 3.78 -5.66
N TYR A 213 4.16 3.79 -6.54
CA TYR A 213 3.72 4.98 -7.26
C TYR A 213 2.74 5.79 -6.41
N ARG A 214 3.16 6.98 -6.00
CA ARG A 214 2.39 7.86 -5.12
C ARG A 214 1.82 9.03 -5.92
N ASN A 215 0.56 8.94 -6.32
CA ASN A 215 -0.15 10.00 -7.03
C ASN A 215 -1.45 10.37 -6.29
N VAL A 216 -1.38 11.47 -5.53
CA VAL A 216 -2.51 11.97 -4.75
C VAL A 216 -3.70 12.35 -5.62
N LYS A 217 -3.47 12.92 -6.82
CA LYS A 217 -4.54 13.33 -7.73
C LYS A 217 -5.33 12.12 -8.24
N LEU A 218 -4.63 11.06 -8.64
CA LEU A 218 -5.27 9.80 -9.01
C LEU A 218 -6.08 9.23 -7.84
N PHE A 219 -5.48 9.10 -6.65
CA PHE A 219 -6.18 8.51 -5.50
C PHE A 219 -7.40 9.31 -5.08
N SER A 220 -7.33 10.64 -5.15
CA SER A 220 -8.46 11.53 -4.87
C SER A 220 -9.56 11.31 -5.90
N ALA A 221 -9.27 11.31 -7.19
CA ALA A 221 -10.27 11.07 -8.23
C ALA A 221 -10.96 9.69 -8.10
N LEU A 222 -10.22 8.63 -7.75
CA LEU A 222 -10.81 7.32 -7.50
C LEU A 222 -11.71 7.35 -6.24
N ALA A 223 -11.26 8.00 -5.17
CA ALA A 223 -12.02 8.13 -3.93
C ALA A 223 -13.28 8.98 -4.11
N ASP A 224 -13.19 10.10 -4.84
CA ASP A 224 -14.31 10.99 -5.14
C ASP A 224 -15.38 10.27 -5.98
N TYR A 225 -14.96 9.43 -6.93
CA TYR A 225 -15.87 8.58 -7.69
C TYR A 225 -16.58 7.56 -6.80
N VAL A 226 -15.84 6.79 -5.99
CA VAL A 226 -16.44 5.80 -5.08
C VAL A 226 -17.33 6.46 -4.03
N ASN A 227 -16.96 7.65 -3.56
CA ASN A 227 -17.74 8.46 -2.63
C ASN A 227 -19.06 8.94 -3.25
N SER A 228 -19.01 9.55 -4.43
CA SER A 228 -20.22 10.03 -5.14
C SER A 228 -21.18 8.91 -5.57
N THR A 229 -20.65 7.68 -5.71
CA THR A 229 -21.43 6.48 -6.03
C THR A 229 -21.57 5.53 -4.84
N ALA A 230 -21.35 6.00 -3.60
CA ALA A 230 -21.34 5.15 -2.41
C ALA A 230 -22.66 4.40 -2.16
N CYS A 231 -23.79 4.91 -2.66
CA CYS A 231 -25.08 4.22 -2.58
C CYS A 231 -25.15 2.96 -3.48
N LEU A 232 -24.34 2.89 -4.54
CA LEU A 232 -24.30 1.76 -5.48
C LEU A 232 -23.40 0.62 -5.00
N TRP A 233 -22.48 0.90 -4.08
CA TRP A 233 -21.50 -0.07 -3.60
C TRP A 233 -21.93 -0.72 -2.29
N ASP A 234 -21.74 -2.04 -2.21
CA ASP A 234 -21.95 -2.78 -0.97
C ASP A 234 -20.83 -2.50 0.06
N LYS A 235 -21.09 -2.88 1.31
CA LYS A 235 -20.13 -2.66 2.41
C LYS A 235 -18.81 -3.41 2.22
N ARG A 236 -18.80 -4.57 1.54
CA ARG A 236 -17.57 -5.34 1.27
C ARG A 236 -16.70 -4.63 0.24
N GLN A 237 -17.31 -4.07 -0.80
CA GLN A 237 -16.64 -3.28 -1.82
C GLN A 237 -16.03 -2.03 -1.19
N ILE A 238 -16.81 -1.24 -0.44
CA ILE A 238 -16.27 -0.05 0.23
C ILE A 238 -15.13 -0.43 1.19
N LEU A 239 -15.28 -1.49 1.99
CA LEU A 239 -14.21 -1.96 2.89
C LEU A 239 -12.95 -2.38 2.13
N LEU A 240 -13.08 -3.07 1.00
CA LEU A 240 -11.95 -3.48 0.16
C LEU A 240 -11.23 -2.25 -0.42
N PHE A 241 -11.98 -1.25 -0.89
CA PHE A 241 -11.42 0.00 -1.38
C PHE A 241 -10.67 0.77 -0.28
N LEU A 242 -11.29 0.92 0.90
CA LEU A 242 -10.65 1.56 2.06
C LEU A 242 -9.39 0.80 2.51
N SER A 243 -9.41 -0.53 2.46
CA SER A 243 -8.22 -1.34 2.73
C SER A 243 -7.11 -1.07 1.72
N ALA A 244 -7.42 -0.92 0.43
CA ALA A 244 -6.43 -0.58 -0.58
C ALA A 244 -5.86 0.84 -0.35
N CYS A 245 -6.70 1.83 -0.02
CA CYS A 245 -6.26 3.16 0.37
C CYS A 245 -5.34 3.15 1.60
N GLU A 246 -5.65 2.32 2.61
CA GLU A 246 -4.81 2.14 3.79
C GLU A 246 -3.40 1.66 3.42
N THR A 247 -3.27 0.67 2.53
CA THR A 247 -1.94 0.18 2.08
C THR A 247 -1.09 1.24 1.39
N LEU A 248 -1.73 2.28 0.83
CA LEU A 248 -1.09 3.43 0.19
C LEU A 248 -0.84 4.59 1.18
N GLY A 249 -1.35 4.47 2.41
CA GLY A 249 -1.37 5.55 3.40
C GLY A 249 -2.26 6.73 2.97
N PHE A 250 -3.23 6.52 2.07
CA PHE A 250 -4.16 7.54 1.61
C PHE A 250 -5.45 7.50 2.43
N GLN A 251 -5.95 8.66 2.86
CA GLN A 251 -7.10 8.77 3.77
C GLN A 251 -8.29 9.44 3.05
N PRO A 252 -9.25 8.65 2.51
CA PRO A 252 -10.47 9.18 1.89
C PRO A 252 -11.53 9.51 2.96
N ARG A 253 -11.49 10.72 3.53
CA ARG A 253 -12.22 11.09 4.75
C ARG A 253 -13.73 10.96 4.60
N GLU A 254 -14.28 11.49 3.52
CA GLU A 254 -15.71 11.53 3.23
C GLU A 254 -16.28 10.11 3.10
N LEU A 255 -15.57 9.23 2.38
CA LEU A 255 -15.95 7.82 2.23
C LEU A 255 -15.85 7.06 3.57
N MET A 256 -14.88 7.41 4.42
CA MET A 256 -14.77 6.83 5.76
C MET A 256 -15.93 7.25 6.66
N ASP A 257 -16.39 8.50 6.61
CA ASP A 257 -17.60 8.93 7.35
C ASP A 257 -18.84 8.16 6.87
N ILE A 258 -19.08 8.09 5.55
CA ILE A 258 -20.21 7.33 4.98
C ILE A 258 -20.14 5.85 5.38
N PHE A 259 -18.96 5.26 5.35
CA PHE A 259 -18.80 3.86 5.72
C PHE A 259 -19.04 3.64 7.22
N ALA A 260 -18.64 4.57 8.08
CA ALA A 260 -18.94 4.50 9.50
C ALA A 260 -20.44 4.55 9.78
N GLU A 261 -21.19 5.43 9.10
CA GLU A 261 -22.66 5.50 9.18
C GLU A 261 -23.31 4.18 8.73
N LYS A 262 -22.89 3.62 7.59
CA LYS A 262 -23.39 2.32 7.13
C LYS A 262 -23.09 1.16 8.09
N LEU A 263 -22.03 1.27 8.89
CA LEU A 263 -21.68 0.27 9.90
C LEU A 263 -22.51 0.41 11.17
N THR A 264 -22.84 1.64 11.58
CA THR A 264 -23.69 1.88 12.76
C THR A 264 -25.16 1.54 12.47
N GLU A 265 -25.63 1.74 11.24
CA GLU A 265 -26.99 1.37 10.79
C GLU A 265 -27.19 -0.15 10.65
N ASP A 266 -26.19 -0.88 10.18
CA ASP A 266 -26.25 -2.34 10.05
C ASP A 266 -24.95 -3.00 10.58
N PRO A 267 -24.90 -3.25 11.90
CA PRO A 267 -23.79 -3.90 12.58
C PRO A 267 -23.59 -5.38 12.21
N GLU A 268 -24.58 -6.05 11.61
CA GLU A 268 -24.52 -7.50 11.30
C GLU A 268 -23.40 -7.82 10.29
N PHE A 269 -22.98 -6.82 9.51
CA PHE A 269 -21.85 -6.92 8.60
C PHE A 269 -20.51 -7.20 9.29
N LEU A 270 -20.35 -6.82 10.57
CA LEU A 270 -19.10 -6.92 11.33
C LEU A 270 -18.89 -8.33 11.91
N ASN A 271 -18.64 -9.31 11.06
CA ASN A 271 -18.00 -10.56 11.49
C ASN A 271 -16.53 -10.31 11.89
N LEU A 272 -15.89 -11.28 12.56
CA LEU A 272 -14.50 -11.16 13.03
C LEU A 272 -13.53 -10.66 11.95
N LYS A 273 -13.61 -11.22 10.74
CA LYS A 273 -12.76 -10.84 9.61
C LYS A 273 -12.95 -9.37 9.23
N ASN A 274 -14.19 -8.93 9.04
CA ASN A 274 -14.50 -7.56 8.66
C ASN A 274 -14.14 -6.58 9.78
N LEU A 275 -14.43 -6.93 11.04
CA LEU A 275 -14.08 -6.14 12.22
C LEU A 275 -12.58 -5.86 12.27
N LEU A 276 -11.73 -6.88 12.11
CA LEU A 276 -10.28 -6.71 12.12
C LEU A 276 -9.79 -5.81 10.98
N VAL A 277 -10.39 -5.88 9.80
CA VAL A 277 -10.05 -4.99 8.68
C VAL A 277 -10.48 -3.55 8.98
N VAL A 278 -11.68 -3.33 9.52
CA VAL A 278 -12.16 -2.00 9.93
C VAL A 278 -11.24 -1.40 10.98
N LEU A 279 -10.95 -2.14 12.05
CA LEU A 279 -10.04 -1.71 13.11
C LEU A 279 -8.66 -1.35 12.56
N ARG A 280 -8.10 -2.17 11.67
CA ARG A 280 -6.82 -1.90 11.01
C ARG A 280 -6.86 -0.62 10.18
N VAL A 281 -7.89 -0.44 9.35
CA VAL A 281 -8.02 0.70 8.43
C VAL A 281 -8.11 2.01 9.21
N TYR A 282 -9.06 2.09 10.15
CA TYR A 282 -9.30 3.30 10.93
C TYR A 282 -8.13 3.61 11.85
N SER A 283 -7.52 2.60 12.47
CA SER A 283 -6.37 2.83 13.35
C SER A 283 -5.13 3.28 12.58
N ARG A 284 -4.79 2.66 11.45
CA ARG A 284 -3.58 3.00 10.68
C ARG A 284 -3.69 4.37 10.02
N LEU A 285 -4.85 4.68 9.45
CA LEU A 285 -5.12 6.01 8.89
C LEU A 285 -5.43 7.06 9.97
N ASN A 286 -5.47 6.68 11.25
CA ASN A 286 -5.81 7.55 12.36
C ASN A 286 -7.09 8.36 12.07
N TYR A 287 -8.15 7.66 11.71
CA TYR A 287 -9.43 8.28 11.40
C TYR A 287 -10.45 7.94 12.49
N VAL A 288 -11.15 8.98 12.94
CA VAL A 288 -12.28 8.88 13.85
C VAL A 288 -13.44 9.61 13.17
N PRO A 289 -14.60 8.95 12.98
CA PRO A 289 -15.75 9.57 12.33
C PRO A 289 -16.15 10.88 13.00
N ARG A 290 -16.52 11.88 12.19
CA ARG A 290 -16.90 13.21 12.70
C ARG A 290 -18.26 13.18 13.40
N VAL A 291 -19.18 12.44 12.80
CA VAL A 291 -20.54 12.24 13.28
C VAL A 291 -20.62 10.90 14.01
N GLN A 292 -21.41 10.82 15.09
CA GLN A 292 -21.69 9.57 15.81
C GLN A 292 -20.46 8.79 16.31
N LYS A 293 -19.34 9.48 16.63
CA LYS A 293 -18.10 8.86 17.16
C LYS A 293 -18.37 7.83 18.26
N HIS A 294 -19.22 8.17 19.23
CA HIS A 294 -19.54 7.28 20.36
C HIS A 294 -20.24 6.00 19.89
N VAL A 295 -21.26 6.13 19.05
CA VAL A 295 -22.01 5.00 18.48
C VAL A 295 -21.10 4.11 17.63
N PHE A 296 -20.18 4.69 16.87
CA PHE A 296 -19.20 3.93 16.10
C PHE A 296 -18.30 3.07 16.98
N PHE A 297 -17.68 3.65 18.03
CA PHE A 297 -16.85 2.88 18.96
C PHE A 297 -17.65 1.86 19.75
N GLU A 298 -18.88 2.18 20.16
CA GLU A 298 -19.78 1.25 20.83
C GLU A 298 -20.12 0.06 19.92
N THR A 299 -20.40 0.30 18.65
CA THR A 299 -20.65 -0.75 17.64
C THR A 299 -19.45 -1.68 17.51
N LEU A 300 -18.23 -1.12 17.36
CA LEU A 300 -17.01 -1.91 17.28
C LEU A 300 -16.73 -2.70 18.57
N HIS A 301 -16.97 -2.08 19.73
CA HIS A 301 -16.81 -2.72 21.03
C HIS A 301 -17.78 -3.90 21.20
N ASN A 302 -19.07 -3.69 20.90
CA ASN A 302 -20.09 -4.71 21.01
C ASN A 302 -19.81 -5.90 20.07
N CYS A 303 -19.38 -5.63 18.84
CA CYS A 303 -18.96 -6.67 17.90
C CYS A 303 -17.71 -7.42 18.40
N LEU A 304 -16.70 -6.72 18.91
CA LEU A 304 -15.53 -7.36 19.50
C LEU A 304 -15.93 -8.27 20.67
N SER A 305 -16.74 -7.77 21.59
CA SER A 305 -17.24 -8.52 22.75
C SER A 305 -18.00 -9.78 22.35
N LYS A 306 -18.82 -9.74 21.29
CA LYS A 306 -19.49 -10.92 20.73
C LYS A 306 -18.52 -11.95 20.14
N CYS A 307 -17.40 -11.51 19.58
CA CYS A 307 -16.40 -12.39 18.95
C CYS A 307 -15.36 -12.95 19.94
N LEU A 308 -15.29 -12.44 21.18
CA LEU A 308 -14.28 -12.83 22.17
C LEU A 308 -14.18 -14.34 22.43
N PRO A 309 -15.27 -15.13 22.53
CA PRO A 309 -15.15 -16.55 22.80
C PRO A 309 -14.43 -17.35 21.69
N GLN A 310 -14.38 -16.81 20.46
CA GLN A 310 -13.87 -17.50 19.28
C GLN A 310 -12.59 -16.85 18.71
N ILE A 311 -12.17 -15.71 19.26
CA ILE A 311 -11.04 -14.95 18.73
C ILE A 311 -9.71 -15.60 19.14
N SER A 312 -8.75 -15.67 18.23
CA SER A 312 -7.40 -16.08 18.59
C SER A 312 -6.66 -14.98 19.37
N ASN A 313 -5.69 -15.35 20.21
CA ASN A 313 -4.87 -14.38 20.96
C ASN A 313 -4.17 -13.36 20.04
N THR A 314 -3.75 -13.80 18.85
CA THR A 314 -3.12 -12.91 17.85
C THR A 314 -4.10 -11.90 17.27
N GLU A 315 -5.34 -12.31 17.01
CA GLU A 315 -6.37 -11.40 16.51
C GLU A 315 -6.89 -10.46 17.61
N LEU A 316 -7.01 -10.95 18.83
CA LEU A 316 -7.34 -10.14 20.01
C LEU A 316 -6.30 -9.04 20.23
N LEU A 317 -5.01 -9.40 20.22
CA LEU A 317 -3.92 -8.44 20.31
C LEU A 317 -4.00 -7.39 19.19
N LYS A 318 -4.30 -7.78 17.95
CA LYS A 318 -4.52 -6.85 16.82
C LYS A 318 -5.69 -5.90 17.06
N ALA A 319 -6.82 -6.43 17.52
CA ALA A 319 -8.02 -5.62 17.76
C ALA A 319 -7.79 -4.60 18.87
N VAL A 320 -7.27 -5.04 20.02
CA VAL A 320 -6.97 -4.19 21.17
C VAL A 320 -5.90 -3.15 20.83
N TYR A 321 -4.85 -3.54 20.11
CA TYR A 321 -3.82 -2.62 19.62
C TYR A 321 -4.40 -1.53 18.70
N SER A 322 -5.25 -1.90 17.75
CA SER A 322 -5.90 -0.95 16.84
C SER A 322 -6.82 0.02 17.59
N LEU A 323 -7.59 -0.46 18.56
CA LEU A 323 -8.43 0.40 19.42
C LEU A 323 -7.57 1.32 20.30
N GLY A 324 -6.48 0.81 20.86
CA GLY A 324 -5.51 1.61 21.61
C GLY A 324 -4.91 2.74 20.77
N ILE A 325 -4.52 2.47 19.53
CA ILE A 325 -4.09 3.54 18.59
C ILE A 325 -5.16 4.63 18.44
N LEU A 326 -6.43 4.24 18.30
CA LEU A 326 -7.56 5.16 18.18
C LEU A 326 -7.90 5.90 19.49
N GLY A 327 -7.26 5.53 20.61
CA GLY A 327 -7.50 6.11 21.92
C GLY A 327 -8.76 5.56 22.60
N TYR A 328 -9.14 4.33 22.27
CA TYR A 328 -10.24 3.61 22.89
C TYR A 328 -9.71 2.36 23.60
N LEU A 329 -10.03 2.21 24.90
CA LEU A 329 -9.59 1.07 25.72
C LEU A 329 -10.76 0.09 25.95
N PRO A 330 -10.77 -1.08 25.26
CA PRO A 330 -11.82 -2.07 25.44
C PRO A 330 -11.55 -2.94 26.70
N HIS A 331 -11.95 -2.47 27.88
CA HIS A 331 -11.62 -3.10 29.18
C HIS A 331 -11.89 -4.62 29.24
N HIS A 332 -13.03 -5.11 28.73
CA HIS A 332 -13.34 -6.54 28.73
C HIS A 332 -12.34 -7.36 27.89
N ALA A 333 -12.06 -6.91 26.66
CA ALA A 333 -11.09 -7.54 25.76
C ALA A 333 -9.64 -7.43 26.28
N LEU A 334 -9.31 -6.33 26.96
CA LEU A 334 -8.02 -6.13 27.62
C LEU A 334 -7.82 -7.12 28.77
N ASN A 335 -8.81 -7.26 29.65
CA ASN A 335 -8.75 -8.18 30.76
C ASN A 335 -8.59 -9.63 30.29
N GLU A 336 -9.28 -10.00 29.22
CA GLU A 336 -9.14 -11.34 28.63
C GLU A 336 -7.74 -11.56 28.04
N LEU A 337 -7.18 -10.56 27.34
CA LEU A 337 -5.81 -10.62 26.82
C LEU A 337 -4.80 -10.81 27.97
N LEU A 338 -4.96 -10.05 29.06
CA LEU A 338 -4.07 -10.07 30.23
C LEU A 338 -4.23 -11.32 31.12
N GLN A 339 -5.38 -11.96 31.13
CA GLN A 339 -5.53 -13.26 31.80
C GLN A 339 -4.80 -14.37 31.04
N LYS A 340 -4.62 -14.18 29.73
CA LYS A 340 -3.91 -15.08 28.82
C LYS A 340 -2.46 -14.62 28.55
N ASP A 341 -1.95 -13.64 29.30
CA ASP A 341 -0.64 -12.96 29.13
C ASP A 341 0.59 -13.82 29.50
N SER A 342 0.47 -15.15 29.55
CA SER A 342 1.68 -15.97 29.58
C SER A 342 2.42 -15.75 28.25
N MET A 343 3.62 -15.16 28.31
CA MET A 343 4.37 -14.74 27.12
C MET A 343 4.58 -15.91 26.14
N ASP A 344 4.64 -17.13 26.65
CA ASP A 344 4.80 -18.37 25.89
C ASP A 344 3.54 -18.75 25.08
N GLU A 345 2.34 -18.33 25.50
CA GLU A 345 1.06 -18.62 24.82
C GLU A 345 0.69 -17.57 23.75
N LEU A 346 1.12 -16.32 23.94
CA LEU A 346 0.90 -15.22 22.98
C LEU A 346 1.99 -15.14 21.90
N ILE A 347 3.22 -15.48 22.27
CA ILE A 347 4.43 -15.29 21.46
C ILE A 347 5.31 -16.54 21.53
N PRO A 348 4.98 -17.59 20.75
CA PRO A 348 5.83 -18.78 20.65
C PRO A 348 7.25 -18.38 20.20
N SER A 349 8.26 -19.08 20.71
CA SER A 349 9.67 -18.77 20.43
C SER A 349 10.03 -18.79 18.94
N ASP A 350 9.32 -19.60 18.15
CA ASP A 350 9.53 -19.80 16.69
C ASP A 350 8.62 -18.94 15.79
N ASP A 351 7.90 -17.95 16.32
CA ASP A 351 7.02 -17.10 15.51
C ASP A 351 7.80 -16.03 14.72
N LEU A 352 7.71 -16.08 13.39
CA LEU A 352 8.27 -15.09 12.46
C LEU A 352 7.79 -13.64 12.73
N ASN A 353 6.64 -13.47 13.41
CA ASN A 353 6.06 -12.17 13.74
C ASN A 353 6.28 -11.76 15.21
N LYS A 354 7.17 -12.43 15.93
CA LYS A 354 7.44 -12.20 17.36
C LYS A 354 7.70 -10.73 17.70
N GLU A 355 8.65 -10.09 17.02
CA GLU A 355 8.99 -8.67 17.27
C GLU A 355 7.78 -7.73 17.09
N GLN A 356 6.96 -8.01 16.08
CA GLN A 356 5.76 -7.21 15.81
C GLN A 356 4.72 -7.38 16.93
N LYS A 357 4.52 -8.61 17.40
CA LYS A 357 3.61 -8.90 18.52
C LYS A 357 4.10 -8.28 19.82
N GLU A 358 5.39 -8.36 20.13
CA GLU A 358 6.00 -7.72 21.30
C GLU A 358 5.82 -6.20 21.27
N MET A 359 6.05 -5.58 20.10
CA MET A 359 5.82 -4.15 19.91
C MET A 359 4.36 -3.77 20.09
N MET A 360 3.43 -4.57 19.58
CA MET A 360 1.99 -4.35 19.79
C MET A 360 1.59 -4.49 21.25
N LEU A 361 2.04 -5.53 21.94
CA LEU A 361 1.76 -5.76 23.36
C LEU A 361 2.31 -4.64 24.23
N HIS A 362 3.55 -4.21 23.96
CA HIS A 362 4.13 -3.04 24.60
C HIS A 362 3.26 -1.79 24.37
N CYS A 363 2.84 -1.52 23.14
CA CYS A 363 1.95 -0.40 22.85
C CYS A 363 0.62 -0.50 23.59
N VAL A 364 0.02 -1.69 23.69
CA VAL A 364 -1.23 -1.91 24.44
C VAL A 364 -1.02 -1.58 25.92
N LYS A 365 0.04 -2.09 26.55
CA LYS A 365 0.37 -1.80 27.95
C LYS A 365 0.59 -0.30 28.17
N THR A 366 1.32 0.37 27.26
CA THR A 366 1.48 1.83 27.29
C THR A 366 0.15 2.58 27.17
N CYS A 367 -0.76 2.14 26.29
CA CYS A 367 -2.09 2.74 26.17
C CYS A 367 -2.89 2.54 27.46
N MET A 368 -2.85 1.36 28.09
CA MET A 368 -3.56 1.14 29.35
C MET A 368 -3.10 2.09 30.44
N GLU A 369 -1.80 2.34 30.55
CA GLU A 369 -1.25 3.24 31.55
C GLU A 369 -1.58 4.71 31.24
N LEU A 370 -1.24 5.18 30.04
CA LEU A 370 -1.35 6.60 29.68
C LEU A 370 -2.77 7.01 29.28
N ASP A 371 -3.58 6.09 28.76
CA ASP A 371 -4.97 6.33 28.40
C ASP A 371 -5.97 6.02 29.50
N SER A 372 -5.52 5.51 30.67
CA SER A 372 -6.40 5.34 31.84
C SER A 372 -6.91 6.68 32.37
N PRO A 373 -8.20 6.77 32.78
CA PRO A 373 -8.73 7.95 33.47
C PRO A 373 -8.03 8.21 34.82
N SER A 374 -7.39 7.20 35.41
CA SER A 374 -6.65 7.33 36.67
C SER A 374 -5.19 7.76 36.48
N PHE A 375 -4.75 8.03 35.25
CA PHE A 375 -3.37 8.43 35.00
C PHE A 375 -3.09 9.82 35.59
N THR A 376 -2.22 9.85 36.59
CA THR A 376 -1.67 11.09 37.13
C THR A 376 -0.29 11.33 36.52
N LYS A 377 -0.07 12.53 35.98
CA LYS A 377 1.22 12.93 35.41
C LYS A 377 2.34 12.64 36.43
N PRO A 378 3.35 11.82 36.09
CA PRO A 378 4.45 11.56 37.02
C PRO A 378 5.24 12.85 37.28
N ALA A 379 5.66 13.05 38.53
CA ALA A 379 6.68 14.03 38.88
C ALA A 379 8.01 13.55 38.29
N PHE A 380 8.20 13.88 37.01
CA PHE A 380 9.40 13.73 36.19
C PHE A 380 10.37 12.59 36.57
N VAL A 381 10.36 11.51 35.79
CA VAL A 381 11.44 10.50 35.83
C VAL A 381 12.13 10.53 34.46
N LEU A 382 13.32 11.12 34.41
CA LEU A 382 14.25 10.88 33.31
C LEU A 382 14.71 9.44 33.39
N THR A 383 14.48 8.67 32.33
CA THR A 383 15.21 7.42 32.14
C THR A 383 16.50 7.77 31.40
N GLU A 384 17.60 7.19 31.87
CA GLU A 384 19.00 7.54 31.59
C GLU A 384 19.31 7.95 30.14
N ASN A 385 20.14 8.99 30.00
CA ASN A 385 20.78 9.40 28.76
C ASN A 385 21.73 8.29 28.28
N LEU A 386 21.23 7.37 27.45
CA LEU A 386 22.12 6.58 26.61
C LEU A 386 22.53 7.44 25.42
N SER A 387 23.79 7.85 25.42
CA SER A 387 24.45 8.45 24.28
C SER A 387 24.44 7.47 23.10
N SER A 388 24.12 7.96 21.90
CA SER A 388 24.96 7.83 20.70
C SER A 388 24.17 7.96 19.39
N LEU A 389 24.86 8.56 18.42
CA LEU A 389 24.51 8.76 17.01
C LEU A 389 23.32 9.67 16.72
N VAL A 390 23.63 10.96 16.58
CA VAL A 390 22.83 11.90 15.77
C VAL A 390 22.63 11.27 14.40
N SER A 391 21.39 10.93 14.05
CA SER A 391 21.10 10.54 12.67
C SER A 391 21.48 11.70 11.75
N LEU A 392 22.25 11.44 10.69
CA LEU A 392 22.67 12.46 9.71
C LEU A 392 21.50 13.35 9.22
N ASN A 393 20.28 12.80 9.26
CA ASN A 393 19.04 13.43 8.86
C ASN A 393 18.50 14.53 9.79
N LEU A 394 19.15 14.82 10.93
CA LEU A 394 18.71 15.87 11.88
C LEU A 394 19.73 17.00 12.06
N ARG A 395 20.89 16.94 11.39
CA ARG A 395 21.96 17.95 11.51
C ARG A 395 21.45 19.36 11.17
N LYS A 396 20.75 19.50 10.04
CA LYS A 396 20.17 20.79 9.63
C LYS A 396 19.26 21.38 10.71
N ALA A 397 18.40 20.55 11.31
CA ALA A 397 17.50 21.00 12.38
C ALA A 397 18.27 21.47 13.62
N GLN A 398 19.35 20.77 13.98
CA GLN A 398 20.25 21.18 15.06
C GLN A 398 20.92 22.53 14.76
N GLU A 399 21.51 22.69 13.58
CA GLU A 399 22.17 23.93 13.15
C GLU A 399 21.18 25.11 13.15
N THR A 400 19.98 24.92 12.59
CA THR A 400 18.91 25.93 12.59
C THR A 400 18.45 26.30 14.01
N LEU A 401 18.36 25.33 14.93
CA LEU A 401 18.02 25.60 16.33
C LEU A 401 19.11 26.38 17.06
N ILE A 402 20.39 26.07 16.81
CA ILE A 402 21.53 26.83 17.37
C ILE A 402 21.51 28.27 16.85
N GLU A 403 21.31 28.46 15.55
CA GLU A 403 21.21 29.79 14.95
C GLU A 403 20.04 30.60 15.54
N LEU A 404 18.89 29.95 15.74
CA LEU A 404 17.68 30.61 16.25
C LEU A 404 17.73 30.91 17.75
N LEU A 405 18.33 30.02 18.55
CA LEU A 405 18.32 30.09 20.02
C LEU A 405 19.64 30.63 20.60
N GLY A 406 20.70 30.69 19.81
CA GLY A 406 22.01 31.24 20.14
C GLY A 406 22.99 30.26 20.79
N ASP A 407 22.51 29.15 21.38
CA ASP A 407 23.35 28.18 22.09
C ASP A 407 22.70 26.77 22.09
N GLU A 408 23.53 25.72 22.12
CA GLU A 408 23.12 24.32 22.29
C GLU A 408 22.48 24.07 23.67
N ASN A 409 22.82 24.88 24.69
CA ASN A 409 22.23 24.79 26.04
C ASN A 409 20.73 25.13 26.13
N MET A 410 20.13 25.58 25.03
CA MET A 410 18.73 25.98 24.93
C MET A 410 17.79 24.83 24.54
N PHE A 411 18.31 23.67 24.10
CA PHE A 411 17.49 22.52 23.72
C PHE A 411 18.17 21.18 24.03
N ARG A 412 17.40 20.14 24.36
CA ARG A 412 17.93 18.78 24.53
C ARG A 412 17.69 18.03 23.25
N GLN A 413 18.71 17.34 22.76
CA GLN A 413 18.58 16.48 21.60
C GLN A 413 18.44 15.01 22.03
N ASN A 414 17.72 14.22 21.24
CA ASN A 414 17.63 12.77 21.38
C ASN A 414 17.12 12.31 22.77
N VAL A 415 16.06 12.93 23.27
CA VAL A 415 15.52 12.65 24.61
C VAL A 415 14.80 11.31 24.59
N GLN A 416 15.29 10.36 25.37
CA GLN A 416 14.61 9.10 25.64
C GLN A 416 13.66 9.28 26.83
N LEU A 417 12.47 8.74 26.71
CA LEU A 417 11.43 8.79 27.72
C LEU A 417 11.01 7.36 28.11
N PRO A 418 10.30 7.21 29.24
CA PRO A 418 9.60 5.97 29.56
C PRO A 418 8.75 5.49 28.38
N TYR A 419 8.39 4.20 28.39
CA TYR A 419 7.59 3.57 27.33
C TYR A 419 8.27 3.55 25.95
N LYS A 420 9.61 3.58 25.92
CA LYS A 420 10.42 3.59 24.69
C LYS A 420 10.04 4.76 23.77
N TYR A 421 9.49 5.85 24.35
CA TYR A 421 9.28 7.06 23.59
C TYR A 421 10.57 7.82 23.42
N HIS A 422 10.65 8.54 22.31
CA HIS A 422 11.81 9.29 21.91
C HIS A 422 11.37 10.64 21.36
N ILE A 423 12.10 11.69 21.69
CA ILE A 423 11.90 13.05 21.18
C ILE A 423 13.18 13.49 20.49
N ASP A 424 13.06 14.06 19.28
CA ASP A 424 14.23 14.52 18.53
C ASP A 424 14.86 15.75 19.19
N PHE A 425 14.03 16.75 19.53
CA PHE A 425 14.45 17.92 20.28
C PHE A 425 13.39 18.34 21.33
N GLU A 426 13.83 18.58 22.57
CA GLU A 426 13.02 19.17 23.64
C GLU A 426 13.46 20.61 23.88
N ILE A 427 12.49 21.54 23.93
CA ILE A 427 12.72 22.95 24.25
C ILE A 427 11.86 23.32 25.46
N ARG A 428 12.45 23.96 26.47
CA ARG A 428 11.74 24.46 27.64
C ARG A 428 11.42 25.94 27.47
N MET A 429 10.20 26.34 27.79
CA MET A 429 9.74 27.72 27.66
C MET A 429 9.04 28.18 28.93
N ASP A 430 8.97 29.50 29.10
CA ASP A 430 8.11 30.13 30.10
C ASP A 430 6.62 29.83 29.85
N SER A 431 5.79 30.06 30.87
CA SER A 431 4.34 29.80 30.82
C SER A 431 3.63 30.56 29.70
N ASP A 432 4.18 31.72 29.32
CA ASP A 432 3.61 32.60 28.28
C ASP A 432 4.09 32.29 26.86
N ARG A 433 4.99 31.31 26.70
CA ARG A 433 5.61 30.90 25.44
C ARG A 433 6.32 32.06 24.72
N ARG A 434 6.94 32.95 25.49
CA ARG A 434 7.67 34.14 25.00
C ARG A 434 9.18 33.96 25.07
N LYS A 435 9.68 33.23 26.06
CA LYS A 435 11.12 33.03 26.28
C LYS A 435 11.46 31.56 26.38
N VAL A 436 12.52 31.17 25.68
CA VAL A 436 13.16 29.86 25.84
C VAL A 436 14.05 29.90 27.09
N LEU A 437 13.95 28.86 27.90
CA LEU A 437 14.66 28.74 29.17
C LEU A 437 15.86 27.79 28.99
N PRO A 438 17.06 28.15 29.49
CA PRO A 438 18.19 27.24 29.50
C PRO A 438 17.89 25.95 30.28
N ILE A 439 18.42 24.83 29.80
CA ILE A 439 18.15 23.52 30.39
C ILE A 439 18.72 23.39 31.79
N ALA A 440 19.94 23.87 32.02
CA ALA A 440 20.64 23.77 33.30
C ALA A 440 19.90 24.50 34.44
N ALA A 441 19.16 25.57 34.14
CA ALA A 441 18.47 26.39 35.14
C ALA A 441 17.12 25.80 35.61
N THR A 442 16.62 24.75 34.94
CA THR A 442 15.27 24.20 35.17
C THR A 442 15.26 22.79 35.75
N ASP A 443 16.42 22.17 35.96
CA ASP A 443 16.53 20.89 36.68
C ASP A 443 16.54 21.09 38.22
N ASP A 444 16.82 22.30 38.71
CA ASP A 444 16.89 22.63 40.15
C ASP A 444 15.52 22.99 40.78
N HIS A 445 14.50 23.30 39.97
CA HIS A 445 13.17 23.68 40.45
C HIS A 445 12.05 23.02 39.62
N PRO A 446 11.23 22.12 40.20
CA PRO A 446 10.05 21.58 39.56
C PRO A 446 8.91 22.61 39.57
N ASP A 447 9.12 23.75 38.92
CA ASP A 447 8.11 24.80 38.84
C ASP A 447 7.03 24.45 37.82
N SER A 448 5.78 24.61 38.26
CA SER A 448 4.56 24.44 37.47
C SER A 448 4.41 25.42 36.30
N SER A 449 5.35 26.35 36.13
CA SER A 449 5.32 27.45 35.15
C SER A 449 6.08 27.15 33.85
N VAL A 450 6.72 25.99 33.69
CA VAL A 450 7.52 25.65 32.51
C VAL A 450 6.72 24.84 31.49
N GLN A 451 6.61 25.35 30.26
CA GLN A 451 6.09 24.61 29.11
C GLN A 451 7.21 23.82 28.43
N ARG A 452 6.93 22.58 28.01
CA ARG A 452 7.90 21.73 27.31
C ARG A 452 7.44 21.46 25.89
N LEU A 453 8.20 21.90 24.89
CA LEU A 453 7.94 21.59 23.50
C LEU A 453 8.69 20.31 23.11
N ALA A 454 8.02 19.39 22.43
CA ALA A 454 8.63 18.18 21.87
C ALA A 454 8.58 18.24 20.35
N PHE A 455 9.73 18.38 19.70
CA PHE A 455 9.85 18.35 18.25
C PHE A 455 10.05 16.92 17.77
N LEU A 456 9.19 16.50 16.83
CA LEU A 456 9.27 15.20 16.18
C LEU A 456 9.41 15.37 14.66
N PHE A 457 10.59 15.09 14.14
CA PHE A 457 10.94 15.11 12.72
C PHE A 457 10.64 13.74 12.10
N ALA A 458 9.38 13.53 11.75
CA ALA A 458 8.91 12.25 11.25
C ALA A 458 9.11 12.09 9.72
N PRO A 459 9.40 10.88 9.24
CA PRO A 459 9.49 10.61 7.81
C PRO A 459 8.12 10.75 7.12
N PRO A 460 8.08 11.03 5.80
CA PRO A 460 6.81 11.19 5.07
C PRO A 460 5.86 9.99 5.15
N SER A 461 6.39 8.77 5.35
CA SER A 461 5.60 7.55 5.55
C SER A 461 4.79 7.52 6.85
N SER A 462 5.10 8.40 7.82
CA SER A 462 4.35 8.51 9.08
C SER A 462 3.12 9.40 8.97
N PHE A 463 2.87 10.01 7.81
CA PHE A 463 1.73 10.87 7.54
C PHE A 463 0.83 10.26 6.46
N CYS A 464 -0.44 10.62 6.47
CA CYS A 464 -1.34 10.28 5.37
C CYS A 464 -0.91 11.06 4.11
N LEU A 465 -0.83 10.34 3.00
CA LEU A 465 -0.27 10.83 1.75
C LEU A 465 -0.98 12.12 1.30
N GLY A 466 -0.20 13.14 0.95
CA GLY A 466 -0.72 14.44 0.50
C GLY A 466 -1.15 15.38 1.63
N THR A 467 -1.05 14.98 2.90
CA THR A 467 -1.51 15.77 4.05
C THR A 467 -0.44 15.91 5.14
N ALA A 468 -0.71 16.73 6.15
CA ALA A 468 0.04 16.78 7.42
C ALA A 468 -0.59 15.91 8.52
N HIS A 469 -1.62 15.12 8.19
CA HIS A 469 -2.30 14.25 9.16
C HIS A 469 -1.40 13.07 9.55
N PRO A 470 -1.08 12.87 10.83
CA PRO A 470 -0.25 11.74 11.25
C PRO A 470 -1.03 10.43 11.16
N GLN A 471 -0.36 9.35 10.73
CA GLN A 471 -0.88 7.99 10.81
C GLN A 471 -0.91 7.49 12.26
N GLY A 472 -1.61 6.37 12.49
CA GLY A 472 -1.96 5.82 13.80
C GLY A 472 -0.82 5.84 14.83
N LYS A 473 0.33 5.25 14.50
CA LYS A 473 1.46 5.17 15.44
C LYS A 473 2.00 6.55 15.84
N LEU A 474 2.13 7.46 14.88
CA LEU A 474 2.62 8.83 15.14
C LEU A 474 1.58 9.65 15.90
N ALA A 475 0.30 9.48 15.59
CA ALA A 475 -0.80 10.12 16.28
C ALA A 475 -0.90 9.67 17.74
N MET A 476 -0.77 8.37 17.99
CA MET A 476 -0.72 7.80 19.35
C MET A 476 0.48 8.33 20.13
N LYS A 477 1.69 8.34 19.53
CA LYS A 477 2.88 8.95 20.15
C LYS A 477 2.64 10.42 20.50
N LYS A 478 2.06 11.20 19.59
CA LYS A 478 1.69 12.60 19.84
C LYS A 478 0.73 12.70 21.04
N ARG A 479 -0.34 11.88 21.07
CA ARG A 479 -1.32 11.86 22.17
C ARG A 479 -0.66 11.54 23.51
N HIS A 480 0.19 10.53 23.57
CA HIS A 480 0.84 10.09 24.80
C HIS A 480 1.87 11.10 25.31
N LEU A 481 2.67 11.70 24.44
CA LEU A 481 3.58 12.77 24.82
C LEU A 481 2.84 14.01 25.34
N ASN A 482 1.68 14.35 24.76
CA ASN A 482 0.81 15.40 25.30
C ASN A 482 0.38 15.09 26.74
N LYS A 483 0.02 13.85 27.05
CA LYS A 483 -0.33 13.42 28.42
C LYS A 483 0.85 13.44 29.39
N LEU A 484 2.06 13.17 28.89
CA LEU A 484 3.30 13.34 29.66
C LEU A 484 3.66 14.82 29.90
N GLY A 485 2.88 15.76 29.36
CA GLY A 485 3.03 17.19 29.59
C GLY A 485 3.88 17.91 28.55
N TYR A 486 4.09 17.31 27.37
CA TYR A 486 4.76 17.95 26.24
C TYR A 486 3.76 18.60 25.28
N HIS A 487 4.08 19.76 24.74
CA HIS A 487 3.44 20.29 23.56
C HIS A 487 4.16 19.78 22.32
N VAL A 488 3.55 18.81 21.62
CA VAL A 488 4.20 18.12 20.50
C VAL A 488 4.05 18.87 19.19
N ILE A 489 5.19 19.18 18.56
CA ILE A 489 5.32 19.78 17.24
C ILE A 489 5.79 18.72 16.26
N LEU A 490 4.90 18.33 15.33
CA LEU A 490 5.23 17.39 14.26
C LEU A 490 5.77 18.13 13.05
N ILE A 491 6.92 17.67 12.53
CA ILE A 491 7.57 18.21 11.34
C ILE A 491 7.79 17.08 10.33
N GLN A 492 7.44 17.33 9.07
CA GLN A 492 7.77 16.42 7.96
C GLN A 492 9.24 16.60 7.61
N ASN A 493 10.09 15.66 8.03
CA ASN A 493 11.54 15.83 7.92
C ASN A 493 11.97 16.14 6.48
N LYS A 494 11.47 15.40 5.49
CA LYS A 494 11.80 15.65 4.07
C LYS A 494 11.54 17.09 3.63
N LYS A 495 10.36 17.65 3.94
CA LYS A 495 10.02 19.03 3.56
C LYS A 495 10.93 20.03 4.27
N PHE A 496 11.28 19.77 5.52
CA PHE A 496 12.19 20.63 6.28
C PHE A 496 13.61 20.61 5.70
N GLN A 497 14.11 19.43 5.29
CA GLN A 497 15.41 19.32 4.62
C GLN A 497 15.46 20.10 3.30
N GLU A 498 14.34 20.17 2.57
CA GLU A 498 14.22 20.88 1.29
C GLU A 498 14.14 22.42 1.40
N MET A 499 13.91 22.99 2.60
CA MET A 499 13.86 24.44 2.82
C MET A 499 15.23 25.13 2.62
N THR A 500 15.28 26.43 2.40
CA THR A 500 16.52 27.21 2.59
C THR A 500 16.84 27.32 4.08
N ASN A 501 18.02 27.85 4.43
CA ASN A 501 18.37 28.02 5.84
C ASN A 501 17.51 29.12 6.48
N GLU A 502 17.31 30.22 5.78
CA GLU A 502 16.47 31.35 6.21
C GLU A 502 15.01 30.91 6.43
N ASP A 503 14.44 30.17 5.47
CA ASP A 503 13.08 29.64 5.58
C ASP A 503 12.96 28.65 6.74
N ALA A 504 14.00 27.83 6.99
CA ALA A 504 14.02 26.88 8.10
C ALA A 504 14.04 27.60 9.46
N VAL A 505 14.81 28.67 9.59
CA VAL A 505 14.86 29.52 10.80
C VAL A 505 13.50 30.16 11.03
N GLU A 506 12.90 30.81 10.02
CA GLU A 506 11.57 31.41 10.14
C GLU A 506 10.50 30.36 10.47
N PHE A 507 10.57 29.18 9.84
CA PHE A 507 9.66 28.08 10.10
C PHE A 507 9.74 27.60 11.55
N LEU A 508 10.93 27.31 12.08
CA LEU A 508 11.09 26.88 13.48
C LEU A 508 10.72 28.00 14.45
N LYS A 509 11.07 29.26 14.15
CA LYS A 509 10.65 30.42 14.95
C LYS A 509 9.13 30.50 15.04
N GLY A 510 8.44 30.38 13.91
CA GLY A 510 6.98 30.31 13.87
C GLY A 510 6.43 29.14 14.69
N LYS A 511 7.05 27.95 14.62
CA LYS A 511 6.63 26.78 15.41
C LYS A 511 6.89 26.92 16.90
N ILE A 512 7.97 27.57 17.31
CA ILE A 512 8.37 27.76 18.71
C ILE A 512 7.52 28.85 19.39
N TYR A 513 7.24 29.96 18.70
CA TYR A 513 6.63 31.14 19.32
C TYR A 513 5.16 31.40 18.92
N SER A 514 4.59 30.71 17.93
CA SER A 514 3.17 30.92 17.57
C SER A 514 2.23 30.46 18.68
N LYS A 515 1.26 31.30 19.06
CA LYS A 515 0.19 30.95 19.99
C LYS A 515 -0.98 30.22 19.31
N ASP A 516 -1.01 30.10 17.99
CA ASP A 516 -2.17 29.55 17.24
C ASP A 516 -2.30 28.02 17.29
N ALA A 517 -1.51 27.34 18.12
CA ALA A 517 -1.65 25.90 18.36
C ALA A 517 -2.75 25.56 19.40
N PHE A 518 -3.51 26.56 19.88
CA PHE A 518 -4.48 26.41 20.98
C PHE A 518 -5.94 26.12 20.56
N THR A 519 -6.30 26.11 19.28
CA THR A 519 -7.69 25.85 18.86
C THR A 519 -7.88 24.42 18.35
N PHE A 520 -8.40 23.56 19.21
CA PHE A 520 -9.35 22.53 18.76
C PHE A 520 -10.64 23.26 18.33
N PRO A 521 -11.36 22.81 17.29
CA PRO A 521 -12.75 23.20 17.14
C PRO A 521 -13.54 22.43 18.20
N GLU A 522 -13.62 22.98 19.41
CA GLU A 522 -14.81 22.77 20.22
C GLU A 522 -15.95 23.41 19.45
N ALA A 523 -16.91 22.59 19.03
CA ALA A 523 -18.18 23.08 18.53
C ALA A 523 -18.81 23.92 19.63
N THR A 524 -18.75 25.24 19.48
CA THR A 524 -19.63 26.14 20.21
C THR A 524 -21.05 25.82 19.78
N VAL A 525 -21.73 25.05 20.63
CA VAL A 525 -23.18 25.06 20.75
C VAL A 525 -23.56 26.52 21.02
N GLN A 526 -24.04 27.21 20.00
CA GLN A 526 -24.89 28.37 20.20
C GLN A 526 -26.32 27.86 20.17
N ASP A 527 -26.86 27.65 21.37
CA ASP A 527 -28.27 27.82 21.62
C ASP A 527 -28.70 29.18 21.10
N ASN A 528 -29.67 29.20 20.20
CA ASN A 528 -30.53 30.35 19.93
C ASN A 528 -31.81 29.83 19.29
N ASN A 529 -32.82 29.64 20.15
CA ASN A 529 -34.27 29.48 19.90
C ASN A 529 -34.73 28.32 19.01
#